data_AF-A0A7W1KAU5-F1
#
_entry.id   AF-A0A7W1KAU5-F1
#
_cell.length_a   1.000
_cell.length_b   1.000
_cell.length_c   1.000
_cell.angle_alpha   90.00
_cell.angle_beta   90.00
_cell.angle_gamma   90.00
#
_symmetry.space_group_name_H-M   'P 1'
#
loop_
_entity.id
_entity.type
_entity.pdbx_description
1 polymer ?
#
loop_
_entity_poly.entity_id
_entity_poly.type
_entity_poly.pdbx_seq_one_letter_code
_entity_poly.pdbx_strand_id
1 'polypeptide(L)'
;FDDPNAADNFTYPESVPAIGTVGDKIAVTTQFDGWGYVHLFDAATRQALDTYAIDEAMDPAFASGFGDLTVHEVATDPTDPSLAYLAYYSGGLRAVQIQCTDPAVTTTCKLVEVGGYLDPEGNNFWGVEVIKNPADDPAVKGDEVLILASDRDYGLFIFRDP
;
A
#
# COMPACT_ATOMS: atom_id res chain seq x y z
N PHE A 1 3.27 -11.45 18.68
CA PHE A 1 3.96 -10.93 19.87
C PHE A 1 2.96 -11.07 21.03
N ASP A 2 2.81 -12.16 21.76
CA ASP A 2 3.61 -13.37 22.01
C ASP A 2 2.65 -14.57 22.07
N ASP A 3 3.06 -15.73 21.53
CA ASP A 3 2.39 -17.00 21.82
C ASP A 3 3.08 -17.62 23.06
N PRO A 4 2.37 -17.78 24.20
CA PRO A 4 2.95 -18.33 25.42
C PRO A 4 3.29 -19.83 25.34
N ASN A 5 3.10 -20.51 24.20
CA ASN A 5 3.42 -21.93 24.02
C ASN A 5 4.55 -22.22 23.00
N ALA A 6 5.23 -21.21 22.47
CA ALA A 6 6.42 -21.43 21.64
C ALA A 6 7.69 -21.62 22.49
N ALA A 7 7.73 -22.69 23.30
CA ALA A 7 8.99 -23.21 23.80
C ALA A 7 9.64 -24.09 22.72
N ASP A 8 9.87 -23.49 21.55
CA ASP A 8 10.72 -24.11 20.54
C ASP A 8 12.14 -24.12 21.08
N ASN A 9 12.71 -25.32 21.19
CA ASN A 9 14.13 -25.54 21.45
C ASN A 9 14.94 -24.95 20.30
N PHE A 10 15.19 -23.64 20.34
CA PHE A 10 16.16 -22.98 19.49
C PHE A 10 17.54 -23.52 19.84
N THR A 11 18.00 -24.49 19.06
CA THR A 11 19.41 -24.86 19.02
C THR A 11 20.06 -23.84 18.10
N TYR A 12 20.61 -22.78 18.70
CA TYR A 12 21.46 -21.84 17.98
C TYR A 12 22.60 -22.64 17.33
N PRO A 13 22.74 -22.61 15.99
CA PRO A 13 23.73 -23.40 15.29
C PRO A 13 25.17 -22.91 15.55
N GLU A 14 25.34 -21.75 16.18
CA GLU A 14 26.66 -21.27 16.58
C GLU A 14 27.19 -21.95 17.85
N SER A 15 28.41 -22.50 17.76
CA SER A 15 29.23 -22.72 18.94
C SER A 15 29.38 -21.39 19.69
N VAL A 16 28.84 -21.31 20.90
CA VAL A 16 29.04 -20.14 21.76
C VAL A 16 30.54 -19.89 21.88
N PRO A 17 31.03 -18.65 21.61
CA PRO A 17 32.46 -18.36 21.69
C PRO A 17 33.04 -18.77 23.03
N ALA A 18 34.26 -19.32 23.02
CA ALA A 18 34.93 -19.70 24.26
C ALA A 18 35.04 -18.49 25.20
N ILE A 19 34.96 -18.72 26.51
CA ILE A 19 35.11 -17.68 27.53
C ILE A 19 36.45 -16.94 27.30
N GLY A 20 36.38 -15.62 27.11
CA GLY A 20 37.55 -14.78 26.78
C GLY A 20 37.74 -14.48 25.29
N THR A 21 36.88 -15.00 24.41
CA THR A 21 36.87 -14.61 22.98
C THR A 21 36.45 -13.15 22.86
N VAL A 22 37.31 -12.34 22.24
CA VAL A 22 36.97 -10.94 21.92
C VAL A 22 35.90 -10.97 20.83
N GLY A 23 34.78 -10.28 21.07
CA GLY A 23 33.68 -10.20 20.11
C GLY A 23 34.07 -9.49 18.82
N ASP A 24 33.32 -9.77 17.76
CA ASP A 24 33.52 -9.12 16.47
C ASP A 24 33.27 -7.61 16.55
N LYS A 25 34.06 -6.85 15.80
CA LYS A 25 33.82 -5.42 15.61
C LYS A 25 32.69 -5.26 14.59
N ILE A 26 31.54 -4.80 15.05
CA ILE A 26 30.42 -4.46 14.18
C ILE A 26 30.32 -2.94 13.98
N ALA A 27 29.92 -2.55 12.76
CA ALA A 27 29.52 -1.19 12.45
C ALA A 27 28.02 -1.19 12.15
N VAL A 28 27.29 -0.29 12.80
CA VAL A 28 25.83 -0.16 12.65
C VAL A 28 25.54 1.24 12.11
N THR A 29 24.68 1.31 11.11
CA THR A 29 24.19 2.56 10.52
C THR A 29 22.67 2.51 10.41
N THR A 30 22.05 3.67 10.23
CA THR A 30 20.61 3.81 9.96
C THR A 30 20.39 4.29 8.54
N GLN A 31 19.28 3.88 7.94
CA GLN A 31 18.81 4.35 6.65
C GLN A 31 17.32 4.70 6.79
N PHE A 32 16.87 5.73 6.08
CA PHE A 32 15.45 6.01 5.94
C PHE A 32 14.81 4.95 5.04
N ASP A 33 13.72 4.34 5.51
CA ASP A 33 13.07 3.18 4.87
C ASP A 33 11.58 3.44 4.61
N GLY A 34 11.17 4.72 4.53
CA GLY A 34 9.80 5.12 4.19
C GLY A 34 8.69 4.55 5.09
N TRP A 35 7.45 4.66 4.63
CA TRP A 35 6.26 4.05 5.24
C TRP A 35 5.07 4.08 4.26
N GLY A 36 3.89 3.62 4.72
CA GLY A 36 2.66 3.69 3.91
C GLY A 36 2.61 2.69 2.75
N TYR A 37 3.32 1.57 2.90
CA TYR A 37 3.39 0.50 1.91
C TYR A 37 2.09 -0.27 1.75
N VAL A 38 1.80 -0.66 0.51
CA VAL A 38 0.79 -1.66 0.16
C VAL A 38 1.50 -2.86 -0.47
N HIS A 39 1.09 -4.05 -0.07
CA HIS A 39 1.68 -5.28 -0.58
C HIS A 39 0.71 -6.02 -1.50
N LEU A 40 1.22 -6.49 -2.64
CA LEU A 40 0.54 -7.43 -3.49
C LEU A 40 0.96 -8.85 -3.09
N PHE A 41 -0.01 -9.70 -2.81
CA PHE A 41 0.21 -11.11 -2.50
C PHE A 41 -0.44 -12.00 -3.55
N ASP A 42 0.21 -13.11 -3.86
CA ASP A 42 -0.42 -14.21 -4.60
C ASP A 42 -1.51 -14.83 -3.71
N ALA A 43 -2.74 -14.85 -4.19
CA ALA A 43 -3.89 -15.25 -3.37
C ALA A 43 -3.86 -16.74 -2.98
N ALA A 44 -3.22 -17.60 -3.77
CA ALA A 44 -3.17 -19.04 -3.52
C ALA A 44 -2.02 -19.41 -2.57
N THR A 45 -0.84 -18.84 -2.80
CA THR A 45 0.40 -19.19 -2.10
C THR A 45 0.73 -18.25 -0.95
N ARG A 46 0.12 -17.05 -0.93
CA ARG A 46 0.44 -15.93 -0.02
C ARG A 46 1.87 -15.41 -0.17
N GLN A 47 2.52 -15.72 -1.29
CA GLN A 47 3.82 -15.16 -1.62
C GLN A 47 3.67 -13.65 -1.83
N ALA A 48 4.55 -12.84 -1.20
CA ALA A 48 4.67 -11.42 -1.53
C ALA A 48 5.20 -11.28 -2.97
N LEU A 49 4.42 -10.64 -3.82
CA LEU A 49 4.74 -10.42 -5.23
C LEU A 49 5.38 -9.06 -5.44
N ASP A 50 4.82 -8.03 -4.80
CA ASP A 50 5.25 -6.67 -4.99
C ASP A 50 4.94 -5.80 -3.76
N THR A 51 5.60 -4.65 -3.67
CA THR A 51 5.38 -3.63 -2.66
C THR A 51 5.33 -2.26 -3.35
N TYR A 52 4.27 -1.52 -3.11
CA TYR A 52 4.06 -0.18 -3.63
C TYR A 52 4.04 0.84 -2.50
N ALA A 53 4.67 1.98 -2.74
CA ALA A 53 4.51 3.21 -1.98
C ALA A 53 4.62 4.39 -2.94
N ILE A 54 4.01 5.52 -2.58
CA ILE A 54 4.16 6.78 -3.32
C ILE A 54 5.59 7.32 -3.17
N ASP A 55 6.08 8.04 -4.17
CA ASP A 55 7.44 8.59 -4.17
C ASP A 55 7.68 9.51 -2.95
N GLU A 56 6.66 10.27 -2.53
CA GLU A 56 6.74 11.16 -1.38
C GLU A 56 7.04 10.41 -0.08
N ALA A 57 6.51 9.18 0.08
CA ALA A 57 6.75 8.36 1.27
C ALA A 57 8.17 7.77 1.31
N MET A 58 8.87 7.78 0.17
CA MET A 58 10.23 7.29 0.03
C MET A 58 11.28 8.41 0.05
N ASP A 59 10.87 9.68 0.11
CA ASP A 59 11.79 10.82 0.15
C ASP A 59 12.20 11.17 1.60
N PRO A 60 13.49 11.07 1.97
CA PRO A 60 13.98 11.46 3.28
C PRO A 60 13.72 12.94 3.63
N ALA A 61 13.53 13.81 2.63
CA ALA A 61 13.16 15.21 2.84
C ALA A 61 11.75 15.36 3.42
N PHE A 62 10.88 14.36 3.23
CA PHE A 62 9.51 14.31 3.73
C PHE A 62 9.37 13.44 4.99
N ALA A 63 10.48 12.97 5.55
CA ALA A 63 10.50 12.17 6.77
C ALA A 63 9.94 12.88 8.02
N SER A 64 9.68 14.19 7.96
CA SER A 64 9.05 14.95 9.04
C SER A 64 8.32 16.17 8.49
N GLY A 65 7.15 16.48 9.04
CA GLY A 65 6.43 17.73 8.76
C GLY A 65 5.76 17.83 7.39
N PHE A 66 5.86 16.80 6.53
CA PHE A 66 5.19 16.76 5.23
C PHE A 66 3.78 16.15 5.30
N GLY A 67 3.54 15.28 6.29
CA GLY A 67 2.26 14.59 6.49
C GLY A 67 2.48 13.15 6.91
N ASP A 68 1.38 12.42 7.11
CA ASP A 68 1.46 11.03 7.58
C ASP A 68 1.84 10.06 6.44
N LEU A 69 1.52 10.38 5.18
CA LEU A 69 1.82 9.57 3.97
C LEU A 69 1.54 8.07 4.15
N THR A 70 0.44 7.73 4.83
CA THR A 70 0.02 6.35 5.09
C THR A 70 -1.32 6.07 4.44
N VAL A 71 -1.51 4.82 4.02
CA VAL A 71 -2.80 4.33 3.52
C VAL A 71 -3.73 4.06 4.69
N HIS A 72 -4.94 4.61 4.64
CA HIS A 72 -6.00 4.23 5.56
C HIS A 72 -6.85 3.08 5.02
N GLU A 73 -7.25 3.16 3.76
CA GLU A 73 -8.17 2.22 3.14
C GLU A 73 -7.78 1.90 1.71
N VAL A 74 -8.11 0.68 1.29
CA VAL A 74 -8.04 0.21 -0.09
C VAL A 74 -9.42 -0.30 -0.51
N ALA A 75 -9.88 0.11 -1.68
CA ALA A 75 -11.08 -0.43 -2.30
C ALA A 75 -10.76 -0.95 -3.71
N THR A 76 -11.17 -2.17 -4.01
CA THR A 76 -11.00 -2.78 -5.33
C THR A 76 -12.16 -2.42 -6.24
N ASP A 77 -11.88 -2.24 -7.52
CA ASP A 77 -12.91 -1.99 -8.50
C ASP A 77 -13.86 -3.22 -8.65
N PRO A 78 -15.19 -3.04 -8.59
CA PRO A 78 -16.16 -4.13 -8.67
C PRO A 78 -16.45 -4.63 -10.10
N THR A 79 -15.90 -3.99 -11.14
CA THR A 79 -16.01 -4.38 -12.55
C THR A 79 -14.65 -4.78 -13.16
N ASP A 80 -13.53 -4.27 -12.64
CA ASP A 80 -12.16 -4.67 -13.00
C ASP A 80 -11.33 -5.15 -11.79
N PRO A 81 -11.13 -6.47 -11.59
CA PRO A 81 -10.38 -7.00 -10.44
C PRO A 81 -8.88 -6.66 -10.46
N SER A 82 -8.36 -6.06 -11.54
CA SER A 82 -6.97 -5.60 -11.60
C SER A 82 -6.79 -4.21 -10.98
N LEU A 83 -7.86 -3.44 -10.76
CA LEU A 83 -7.79 -2.05 -10.34
C LEU A 83 -8.19 -1.89 -8.87
N ALA A 84 -7.46 -1.04 -8.16
CA ALA A 84 -7.74 -0.67 -6.78
C ALA A 84 -7.41 0.81 -6.50
N TYR A 85 -8.04 1.35 -5.47
CA TYR A 85 -7.93 2.74 -5.07
C TYR A 85 -7.48 2.83 -3.62
N LEU A 86 -6.51 3.69 -3.35
CA LEU A 86 -5.88 3.86 -2.04
C LEU A 86 -6.21 5.24 -1.49
N ALA A 87 -6.79 5.29 -0.31
CA ALA A 87 -6.99 6.51 0.46
C ALA A 87 -5.74 6.79 1.29
N TYR A 88 -4.88 7.71 0.84
CA TYR A 88 -3.73 8.17 1.64
C TYR A 88 -4.08 9.38 2.48
N TYR A 89 -3.60 9.39 3.73
CA TYR A 89 -3.40 10.62 4.47
C TYR A 89 -2.24 11.41 3.89
N SER A 90 -2.46 12.69 3.60
CA SER A 90 -1.50 13.64 3.00
C SER A 90 -0.97 13.26 1.61
N GLY A 91 -1.19 12.02 1.15
CA GLY A 91 -0.84 11.55 -0.19
C GLY A 91 -1.98 11.73 -1.18
N GLY A 92 -3.24 11.82 -0.76
CA GLY A 92 -4.38 11.91 -1.68
C GLY A 92 -4.92 10.55 -2.14
N LEU A 93 -5.77 10.55 -3.16
CA LEU A 93 -6.30 9.32 -3.76
C LEU A 93 -5.29 8.79 -4.77
N ARG A 94 -5.01 7.49 -4.74
CA ARG A 94 -4.15 6.81 -5.73
C ARG A 94 -4.90 5.64 -6.36
N ALA A 95 -4.91 5.56 -7.68
CA ALA A 95 -5.40 4.40 -8.42
C ALA A 95 -4.20 3.54 -8.82
N VAL A 96 -4.22 2.27 -8.42
CA VAL A 96 -3.19 1.28 -8.70
C VAL A 96 -3.78 0.11 -9.46
N GLN A 97 -3.05 -0.36 -10.48
CA GLN A 97 -3.44 -1.51 -11.28
C GLN A 97 -2.42 -2.63 -11.14
N ILE A 98 -2.91 -3.86 -10.99
CA ILE A 98 -2.11 -5.07 -11.09
C ILE A 98 -1.76 -5.29 -12.57
N GLN A 99 -0.48 -5.14 -12.90
CA GLN A 99 0.02 -5.37 -14.26
C GLN A 99 1.08 -6.48 -14.25
N CYS A 100 0.91 -7.47 -15.12
CA CYS A 100 1.81 -8.60 -15.26
C CYS A 100 2.48 -8.57 -16.64
N THR A 101 3.79 -8.81 -16.71
CA THR A 101 4.44 -8.98 -18.02
C THR A 101 4.00 -10.29 -18.71
N ASP A 102 3.65 -11.31 -17.92
CA ASP A 102 2.99 -12.53 -18.39
C ASP A 102 1.76 -12.82 -17.49
N PRO A 103 0.52 -12.69 -17.99
CA PRO A 103 -0.69 -12.94 -17.20
C PRO A 103 -0.83 -14.37 -16.67
N ALA A 104 -0.11 -15.35 -17.24
CA ALA A 104 -0.12 -16.73 -16.76
C ALA A 104 0.86 -16.95 -15.58
N VAL A 105 1.73 -15.99 -15.28
CA VAL A 105 2.80 -16.10 -14.29
C VAL A 105 2.67 -14.97 -13.25
N THR A 106 2.04 -15.28 -12.12
CA THR A 106 1.72 -14.29 -11.07
C THR A 106 2.95 -13.61 -10.47
N THR A 107 4.11 -14.27 -10.46
CA THR A 107 5.39 -13.68 -10.01
C THR A 107 5.92 -12.56 -10.90
N THR A 108 5.29 -12.31 -12.04
CA THR A 108 5.60 -11.17 -12.92
C THR A 108 4.65 -9.97 -12.72
N CYS A 109 3.67 -10.11 -11.85
CA CYS A 109 2.70 -9.07 -11.55
C CYS A 109 3.25 -8.06 -10.54
N LYS A 110 2.89 -6.80 -10.74
CA LYS A 110 3.26 -5.67 -9.88
C LYS A 110 2.11 -4.67 -9.78
N LEU A 111 2.12 -3.85 -8.74
CA LEU A 111 1.24 -2.69 -8.61
C LEU A 111 1.84 -1.53 -9.39
N VAL A 112 1.04 -0.90 -10.25
CA VAL A 112 1.43 0.26 -11.04
C VAL A 112 0.42 1.36 -10.77
N GLU A 113 0.88 2.52 -10.32
CA GLU A 113 0.02 3.70 -10.24
C GLU A 113 -0.41 4.13 -11.65
N VAL A 114 -1.72 4.19 -11.86
CA VAL A 114 -2.34 4.52 -13.17
C VAL A 114 -3.14 5.83 -13.12
N GLY A 115 -3.32 6.40 -11.93
CA GLY A 115 -3.99 7.67 -11.75
C GLY A 115 -4.08 8.07 -10.29
N GLY A 116 -4.67 9.23 -10.04
CA GLY A 116 -4.85 9.74 -8.69
C GLY A 116 -5.36 11.16 -8.65
N TYR A 117 -5.62 11.62 -7.44
CA TYR A 117 -5.96 13.01 -7.14
C TYR A 117 -5.28 13.44 -5.85
N LEU A 118 -4.60 14.58 -5.92
CA LEU A 118 -4.09 15.28 -4.75
C LEU A 118 -4.43 16.77 -4.93
N ASP A 119 -5.24 17.29 -4.02
CA ASP A 119 -5.58 18.69 -3.97
C ASP A 119 -4.31 19.54 -3.75
N PRO A 120 -4.17 20.72 -4.38
CA PRO A 120 -3.06 21.63 -4.12
C PRO A 120 -2.91 22.04 -2.65
N GLU A 121 -3.99 22.04 -1.88
CA GLU A 121 -3.97 22.31 -0.43
C GLU A 121 -3.73 21.04 0.41
N GLY A 122 -3.64 19.88 -0.24
CA GLY A 122 -3.49 18.57 0.37
C GLY A 122 -4.83 17.88 0.67
N ASN A 123 -4.77 16.55 0.80
CA ASN A 123 -5.92 15.73 1.19
C ASN A 123 -5.58 14.83 2.37
N ASN A 124 -6.57 14.58 3.21
CA ASN A 124 -6.52 13.59 4.27
C ASN A 124 -7.68 12.61 4.08
N PHE A 125 -7.61 11.82 3.01
CA PHE A 125 -8.61 10.79 2.76
C PHE A 125 -8.57 9.74 3.86
N TRP A 126 -9.66 9.63 4.60
CA TRP A 126 -9.88 8.58 5.59
C TRP A 126 -10.47 7.35 4.95
N GLY A 127 -11.31 7.45 3.92
CA GLY A 127 -11.91 6.25 3.34
C GLY A 127 -12.16 6.34 1.86
N VAL A 128 -12.24 5.19 1.22
CA VAL A 128 -12.58 5.03 -0.19
C VAL A 128 -13.50 3.84 -0.36
N GLU A 129 -14.61 4.05 -1.04
CA GLU A 129 -15.54 2.99 -1.46
C GLU A 129 -15.76 3.11 -2.97
N VAL A 130 -15.77 1.98 -3.68
CA VAL A 130 -16.00 1.95 -5.12
C VAL A 130 -17.31 1.24 -5.40
N ILE A 131 -18.25 1.97 -5.98
CA ILE A 131 -19.55 1.43 -6.34
C ILE A 131 -19.69 1.40 -7.86
N LYS A 132 -20.37 0.37 -8.35
CA LYS A 132 -20.91 0.39 -9.71
C LYS A 132 -21.81 1.61 -9.84
N ASN A 133 -21.79 2.24 -11.01
CA ASN A 133 -22.71 3.32 -11.29
C ASN A 133 -24.16 2.90 -10.95
N PRO A 134 -24.90 3.70 -10.16
CA PRO A 134 -26.32 3.49 -9.95
C PRO A 134 -27.03 3.45 -11.30
N ALA A 135 -27.90 2.45 -11.51
CA ALA A 135 -28.59 2.21 -12.79
C ALA A 135 -29.44 3.39 -13.32
N ASP A 136 -29.63 4.43 -12.49
CA ASP A 136 -30.52 5.56 -12.73
C ASP A 136 -29.79 6.91 -12.89
N ASP A 137 -28.45 6.97 -12.98
CA ASP A 137 -27.73 8.22 -13.31
C ASP A 137 -27.64 8.41 -14.84
N PRO A 138 -28.42 9.32 -15.45
CA PRO A 138 -28.41 9.56 -16.89
C PRO A 138 -27.12 10.25 -17.38
N ALA A 139 -26.25 10.72 -16.47
CA ALA A 139 -25.01 11.40 -16.79
C ALA A 139 -23.79 10.46 -16.87
N VAL A 140 -23.98 9.15 -16.70
CA VAL A 140 -22.92 8.13 -16.62
C VAL A 140 -23.25 7.00 -17.59
N LYS A 141 -22.31 6.59 -18.45
CA LYS A 141 -22.56 5.65 -19.56
C LYS A 141 -21.82 4.33 -19.34
N GLY A 142 -22.54 3.21 -19.44
CA GLY A 142 -21.91 1.88 -19.49
C GLY A 142 -21.44 1.39 -18.12
N ASP A 143 -20.22 0.85 -18.07
CA ASP A 143 -19.64 0.16 -16.90
C ASP A 143 -18.79 1.09 -16.01
N GLU A 144 -18.90 2.41 -16.18
CA GLU A 144 -18.24 3.42 -15.32
C GLU A 144 -18.52 3.13 -13.82
N VAL A 145 -17.51 3.32 -12.99
CA VAL A 145 -17.63 3.20 -11.52
C VAL A 145 -17.50 4.57 -10.87
N LEU A 146 -18.12 4.72 -9.70
CA LEU A 146 -17.96 5.89 -8.85
C LEU A 146 -17.02 5.56 -7.71
N ILE A 147 -16.01 6.40 -7.53
CA ILE A 147 -15.06 6.31 -6.41
C ILE A 147 -15.45 7.37 -5.39
N LEU A 148 -15.88 6.91 -4.22
CA LEU A 148 -16.37 7.73 -3.12
C LEU A 148 -15.25 7.88 -2.10
N ALA A 149 -14.48 8.97 -2.19
CA ALA A 149 -13.36 9.22 -1.30
C ALA A 149 -13.76 10.23 -0.21
N SER A 150 -13.76 9.80 1.04
CA SER A 150 -14.07 10.64 2.19
C SER A 150 -12.80 11.24 2.78
N ASP A 151 -12.76 12.57 2.84
CA ASP A 151 -11.68 13.39 3.36
C ASP A 151 -12.06 13.96 4.74
N ARG A 152 -11.11 13.93 5.69
CA ARG A 152 -11.33 14.40 7.07
C ARG A 152 -11.58 15.90 7.16
N ASP A 153 -11.02 16.66 6.24
CA ASP A 153 -11.01 18.11 6.24
C ASP A 153 -12.11 18.68 5.34
N TYR A 154 -12.41 17.98 4.23
CA TYR A 154 -13.29 18.49 3.18
C TYR A 154 -14.56 17.66 2.90
N GLY A 155 -14.71 16.48 3.52
CA GLY A 155 -15.88 15.63 3.33
C GLY A 155 -15.77 14.75 2.06
N LEU A 156 -16.88 14.56 1.33
CA LEU A 156 -16.95 13.57 0.24
C LEU A 156 -16.49 14.15 -1.10
N PHE A 157 -15.53 13.48 -1.73
CA PHE A 157 -15.16 13.62 -3.13
C PHE A 157 -15.73 12.46 -3.92
N ILE A 158 -16.23 12.76 -5.12
CA ILE A 158 -16.77 11.75 -6.04
C ILE A 158 -15.97 11.84 -7.33
N PHE A 159 -15.23 10.78 -7.63
CA PHE A 159 -14.50 10.64 -8.88
C PHE A 159 -15.21 9.64 -9.79
N ARG A 160 -14.92 9.74 -11.09
CA ARG A 160 -15.38 8.82 -12.12
C ARG A 160 -14.18 8.17 -12.75
N ASP A 161 -14.22 6.84 -12.87
CA ASP A 161 -13.26 6.10 -13.69
C ASP A 161 -13.90 5.83 -15.07
N PRO A 162 -13.34 6.38 -16.15
CA PRO A 162 -13.92 6.32 -17.50
C PRO A 162 -13.72 4.99 -18.24
#